data_AF-A0A0R3R025-F1
#
_entry.id   AF-A0A0R3R025-F1
#
_cell.length_a   1.000
_cell.length_b   1.000
_cell.length_c   1.000
_cell.angle_alpha   90.00
_cell.angle_beta   90.00
_cell.angle_gamma   90.00
#
_symmetry.space_group_name_H-M   'P 1'
#
loop_
_entity.id
_entity.type
_entity.pdbx_description
1 polymer ?
#
loop_
_entity_poly.entity_id
_entity_poly.type
_entity_poly.pdbx_seq_one_letter_code
_entity_poly.pdbx_strand_id
1 'polypeptide(L)'
;MEIFAFHDGLGKWVEIGNSGMFRPEMLLPMGLPADVNVAGYGLSLERPTMIRYGIDNIRDLFGPKVDLRMIYENPICCLDKN
;
A
#
# COMPACT_ATOMS: atom_id res chain seq x y z
N MET A 1 4.01 13.64 5.32
CA MET A 1 2.64 13.63 5.85
C MET A 1 2.15 12.19 5.80
N GLU A 2 1.72 11.66 6.93
CA GLU A 2 1.19 10.30 7.03
C GLU A 2 -0.28 10.25 6.59
N ILE A 3 -0.69 9.12 6.04
CA ILE A 3 -2.05 8.88 5.54
C ILE A 3 -2.68 7.82 6.43
N PHE A 4 -3.83 8.12 7.02
CA PHE A 4 -4.57 7.23 7.91
C PHE A 4 -5.94 6.87 7.35
N ALA A 5 -6.39 5.65 7.62
CA ALA A 5 -7.76 5.21 7.39
C ALA A 5 -8.31 4.52 8.64
N PHE A 6 -9.61 4.69 8.89
CA PHE A 6 -10.27 3.99 9.98
C PHE A 6 -10.52 2.53 9.58
N HIS A 7 -10.15 1.60 10.45
CA HIS A 7 -10.34 0.17 10.23
C HIS A 7 -11.49 -0.35 11.10
N ASP A 8 -12.65 -0.63 10.49
CA ASP A 8 -13.86 -1.06 11.22
C ASP A 8 -13.64 -2.32 12.06
N GLY A 9 -12.94 -3.34 11.52
CA GLY A 9 -12.65 -4.58 12.25
C GLY A 9 -11.73 -4.44 13.48
N LEU A 10 -10.92 -3.37 13.55
CA LEU A 10 -10.00 -3.10 14.66
C LEU A 10 -10.48 -1.92 15.53
N GLY A 11 -11.52 -1.20 15.10
CA GLY A 11 -12.07 -0.02 15.77
C GLY A 11 -11.08 1.13 15.95
N LYS A 12 -10.08 1.29 15.07
CA LYS A 12 -9.03 2.30 15.22
C LYS A 12 -8.56 2.89 13.90
N TRP A 13 -7.97 4.09 13.98
CA TRP A 13 -7.22 4.69 12.88
C TRP A 13 -5.90 3.95 12.69
N VAL A 14 -5.65 3.50 11.47
CA VAL A 14 -4.43 2.78 11.08
C VAL A 14 -3.74 3.57 9.99
N GLU A 15 -2.42 3.71 10.09
CA GLU A 15 -1.60 4.27 9.02
C GLU A 15 -1.67 3.34 7.80
N ILE A 16 -2.01 3.87 6.63
CA ILE A 16 -2.10 3.13 5.37
C ILE A 16 -0.97 3.48 4.41
N GLY A 17 -0.32 4.62 4.60
CA GLY A 17 0.77 5.06 3.76
C GLY A 17 1.41 6.35 4.24
N ASN A 18 2.44 6.76 3.51
CA ASN A 18 3.18 7.99 3.78
C ASN A 18 3.30 8.80 2.48
N SER A 19 3.52 10.10 2.63
CA SER A 19 3.70 11.04 1.53
C SER A 19 4.66 12.15 1.90
N GLY A 20 5.19 12.83 0.90
CA GLY A 20 6.08 13.96 1.10
C GLY A 20 6.34 14.75 -0.17
N MET A 21 6.92 15.93 0.02
CA MET A 21 7.51 16.71 -1.06
C MET A 21 8.98 16.32 -1.17
N PHE A 22 9.43 16.06 -2.40
CA PHE A 22 10.84 15.83 -2.65
C PHE A 22 11.61 17.13 -2.43
N ARG A 23 12.75 16.99 -1.74
CA ARG A 23 13.63 18.12 -1.46
C ARG A 23 14.37 18.58 -2.71
N PRO A 24 14.64 19.90 -2.87
CA PRO A 24 15.41 20.41 -4.00
C PRO A 24 16.78 19.72 -4.15
N GLU A 25 17.46 19.39 -3.05
CA GLU A 25 18.79 18.76 -3.10
C GLU A 25 18.75 17.33 -3.67
N MET A 26 17.59 16.70 -3.75
CA MET A 26 17.38 15.41 -4.40
C MET A 26 16.98 15.56 -5.88
N LEU A 27 16.18 16.58 -6.21
CA LEU A 27 15.67 16.81 -7.57
C LEU A 27 16.69 17.48 -8.49
N LEU A 28 17.44 18.47 -8.00
CA LEU A 28 18.38 19.25 -8.81
C LEU A 28 19.49 18.38 -9.44
N PRO A 29 20.10 17.39 -8.74
CA PRO A 29 21.07 16.48 -9.37
C PRO A 29 20.48 15.58 -10.47
N MET A 30 19.16 15.41 -10.51
CA MET A 30 18.47 14.63 -11.56
C MET A 30 18.20 15.47 -12.82
N GLY A 31 18.52 16.78 -12.81
CA GLY A 31 18.34 17.69 -13.94
C GLY A 31 16.96 18.33 -14.04
N LEU A 32 16.15 18.26 -12.98
CA LEU A 32 14.86 18.93 -12.93
C LEU A 32 15.03 20.45 -12.76
N PRO A 33 14.23 21.29 -13.44
CA PRO A 33 14.26 22.74 -13.25
C PRO A 33 13.97 23.16 -11.80
N ALA A 34 14.58 24.27 -11.34
CA ALA A 34 14.49 24.72 -9.95
C ALA A 34 13.08 25.18 -9.52
N ASP A 35 12.22 25.50 -10.48
CA ASP A 35 10.82 25.88 -10.30
C ASP A 35 9.86 24.67 -10.30
N VAL A 36 10.38 23.45 -10.56
CA VAL A 36 9.60 22.21 -10.51
C VAL A 36 9.64 21.62 -9.10
N ASN A 37 8.45 21.36 -8.56
CA ASN A 37 8.27 20.67 -7.29
C ASN A 37 7.57 19.33 -7.52
N VAL A 38 8.03 18.28 -6.83
CA VAL A 38 7.49 16.92 -6.97
C VAL A 38 6.94 16.45 -5.63
N ALA A 39 5.71 15.94 -5.64
CA ALA A 39 5.10 15.23 -4.52
C ALA A 39 5.16 13.72 -4.76
N GLY A 40 5.49 12.95 -3.73
CA GLY A 40 5.47 11.49 -3.76
C GLY A 40 4.62 10.94 -2.62
N TYR A 41 3.93 9.83 -2.88
CA TYR A 41 3.24 9.06 -1.86
C TYR A 41 3.43 7.57 -2.10
N GLY A 42 3.33 6.79 -1.04
CA GLY A 42 3.50 5.34 -1.08
C GLY A 42 2.62 4.67 -0.03
N LEU A 43 2.03 3.55 -0.42
CA LEU A 43 1.21 2.70 0.43
C LEU A 43 1.66 1.25 0.28
N SER A 44 1.57 0.49 1.37
CA SER A 44 1.83 -0.95 1.38
C SER A 44 0.66 -1.67 0.70
N LEU A 45 0.96 -2.65 -0.15
CA LEU A 45 -0.05 -3.51 -0.78
C LEU A 45 -0.52 -4.62 0.16
N GLU A 46 0.39 -5.07 1.01
CA GLU A 46 0.23 -6.24 1.87
C GLU A 46 -0.88 -6.03 2.90
N ARG A 47 -0.87 -4.87 3.58
CA ARG A 47 -1.88 -4.54 4.61
C ARG A 47 -3.32 -4.52 4.06
N PRO A 48 -3.63 -3.75 3.00
CA PRO A 48 -4.96 -3.75 2.40
C PRO A 48 -5.39 -5.13 1.89
N THR A 49 -4.47 -5.89 1.31
CA THR A 49 -4.75 -7.23 0.80
C THR A 49 -5.08 -8.20 1.93
N MET A 50 -4.29 -8.19 3.01
CA MET A 50 -4.57 -8.99 4.21
C MET A 50 -5.95 -8.67 4.81
N ILE A 51 -6.32 -7.39 4.88
CA ILE A 51 -7.65 -6.97 5.36
C ILE A 51 -8.76 -7.46 4.42
N ARG A 52 -8.59 -7.32 3.09
CA ARG A 52 -9.59 -7.72 2.09
C ARG A 52 -9.88 -9.22 2.09
N TYR A 53 -8.86 -10.04 2.34
CA TYR A 53 -8.94 -11.50 2.35
C TYR A 53 -9.06 -12.10 3.77
N GLY A 54 -9.04 -11.28 4.83
CA GLY A 54 -9.12 -11.76 6.20
C GLY A 54 -7.93 -12.62 6.63
N ILE A 55 -6.73 -12.29 6.13
CA ILE A 55 -5.50 -13.04 6.40
C ILE A 55 -4.73 -12.35 7.55
N ASP A 56 -4.45 -13.09 8.62
CA ASP A 56 -3.73 -12.56 9.79
C ASP A 56 -2.19 -12.61 9.62
N ASN A 57 -1.68 -13.48 8.75
CA ASN A 57 -0.25 -13.71 8.56
C ASN A 57 0.18 -13.46 7.12
N ILE A 58 1.09 -12.50 6.94
CA ILE A 58 1.65 -12.11 5.64
C ILE A 58 2.28 -13.26 4.85
N ARG A 59 2.76 -14.31 5.51
CA ARG A 59 3.37 -15.49 4.86
C ARG A 59 2.36 -16.34 4.10
N ASP A 60 1.09 -16.22 4.46
CA ASP A 60 -0.01 -16.88 3.78
C ASP A 60 -0.45 -16.09 2.55
N LEU A 61 0.05 -14.85 2.39
CA LEU A 61 -0.18 -14.02 1.21
C LEU A 61 0.91 -14.22 0.14
N PHE A 62 2.18 -14.26 0.53
CA PHE A 62 3.28 -14.50 -0.41
C PHE A 62 4.45 -15.27 0.23
N GLY A 63 5.11 -16.08 -0.61
CA GLY A 63 6.30 -16.84 -0.25
C GLY A 63 6.17 -18.33 -0.58
N PRO A 64 7.23 -19.11 -0.35
CA PRO A 64 7.27 -20.53 -0.72
C PRO A 64 6.33 -21.41 0.13
N LYS A 65 5.72 -20.86 1.19
CA LYS A 65 4.81 -21.57 2.10
C LYS A 65 3.33 -21.25 1.85
N VAL A 66 3.02 -20.47 0.81
CA VAL A 66 1.64 -20.11 0.46
C VAL A 66 0.83 -21.37 0.12
N ASP A 67 -0.43 -21.43 0.59
CA ASP A 67 -1.34 -22.51 0.18
C ASP A 67 -1.78 -22.24 -1.27
N LEU A 68 -1.37 -23.10 -2.20
CA LEU A 68 -1.73 -22.96 -3.61
C LEU A 68 -3.24 -23.08 -3.83
N ARG A 69 -3.98 -23.79 -2.97
CA ARG A 69 -5.44 -23.89 -3.08
C ARG A 69 -6.10 -22.52 -2.93
N MET A 70 -5.61 -21.69 -2.01
CA MET A 70 -6.08 -20.31 -1.84
C MET A 70 -5.93 -19.51 -3.13
N ILE A 71 -4.84 -19.70 -3.87
CA ILE A 71 -4.60 -19.00 -5.15
C ILE A 71 -5.58 -19.48 -6.23
N TYR A 72 -5.85 -20.78 -6.31
CA TYR A 72 -6.75 -21.35 -7.31
C TYR A 72 -8.24 -21.08 -7.02
N GLU A 73 -8.62 -21.02 -5.75
CA GLU A 73 -10.02 -20.84 -5.34
C GLU A 73 -10.43 -19.36 -5.27
N ASN A 74 -9.48 -18.45 -5.02
CA ASN A 74 -9.81 -17.03 -4.92
C ASN A 74 -10.26 -16.46 -6.27
N PRO A 75 -11.33 -15.64 -6.26
CA PRO A 75 -11.75 -14.93 -7.45
C PRO A 75 -10.70 -13.88 -7.85
N ILE A 76 -10.78 -13.43 -9.11
CA ILE A 76 -9.96 -12.31 -9.59
C ILE A 76 -10.16 -11.12 -8.65
N CYS A 77 -9.07 -10.57 -8.14
CA CYS A 77 -9.09 -9.37 -7.32
C CYS A 77 -9.53 -8.18 -8.19
N CYS A 78 -10.82 -7.89 -8.16
CA CYS A 78 -11.41 -6.72 -8.80
C CYS A 78 -11.74 -5.69 -7.72
N LEU A 79 -11.48 -4.42 -8.01
CA LEU A 79 -12.07 -3.34 -7.24
C LEU A 79 -13.55 -3.29 -7.64
N ASP A 80 -14.42 -3.67 -6.70
CA ASP A 80 -15.85 -3.52 -6.89
C ASP A 80 -16.12 -2.05 -7.19
N LYS A 81 -16.59 -1.76 -8.41
CA LYS A 81 -17.05 -0.41 -8.75
C LYS A 81 -18.39 -0.24 -8.04
N ASN A 82 -18.39 0.51 -6.95
CA ASN A 82 -19.62 1.16 -6.47
C ASN A 82 -20.17 2.08 -7.56
#